data_AF-A0A958FF89-F1
#
_entry.id   AF-A0A958FF89-F1
#
_cell.length_a   1.000
_cell.length_b   1.000
_cell.length_c   1.000
_cell.angle_alpha   90.00
_cell.angle_beta   90.00
_cell.angle_gamma   90.00
#
_symmetry.space_group_name_H-M   'P 1'
#
loop_
_entity.id
_entity.type
_entity.pdbx_description
1 polymer ?
#
loop_
_entity_poly.entity_id
_entity_poly.type
_entity_poly.pdbx_seq_one_letter_code
_entity_poly.pdbx_strand_id
1 'polypeptide(L)' 'DVSLTREDLANIVGTATETVIRFLSEFKQDKSIDLKGRKIRVINRANLVRTANIYD' A
#
# COMPACT_ATOMS: atom_id res chain seq x y z
N ASP A 1 14.92 -6.55 -1.50
CA ASP A 1 14.21 -5.46 -2.21
C ASP A 1 13.04 -6.10 -2.93
N VAL A 2 11.82 -5.94 -2.41
CA VAL A 2 10.63 -6.54 -3.03
C VAL A 2 10.04 -5.49 -3.97
N SER A 3 10.22 -5.70 -5.28
CA SER A 3 9.64 -4.86 -6.33
C SER A 3 8.36 -5.52 -6.82
N LEU A 4 7.28 -5.40 -6.06
CA LEU A 4 5.94 -5.85 -6.46
C LEU A 4 5.31 -4.83 -7.39
N THR A 5 4.80 -5.27 -8.54
CA THR A 5 3.98 -4.38 -9.38
C THR A 5 2.58 -4.23 -8.77
N ARG A 6 1.85 -3.20 -9.18
CA ARG A 6 0.47 -2.97 -8.73
C ARG A 6 -0.45 -4.10 -9.17
N GLU A 7 -0.19 -4.71 -10.33
CA GLU A 7 -0.89 -5.91 -10.80
C GLU A 7 -0.57 -7.13 -9.95
N ASP A 8 0.69 -7.33 -9.54
CA ASP A 8 1.02 -8.42 -8.60
C ASP A 8 0.25 -8.25 -7.29
N LEU A 9 0.23 -7.03 -6.73
CA LEU A 9 -0.53 -6.74 -5.51
C LEU A 9 -2.04 -6.96 -5.67
N ALA A 10 -2.60 -6.58 -6.82
CA ALA A 10 -4.01 -6.79 -7.14
C ALA A 10 -4.34 -8.28 -7.25
N ASN A 11 -3.50 -9.05 -7.93
CA ASN A 11 -3.64 -10.50 -8.05
C ASN A 11 -3.46 -11.22 -6.71
N ILE A 12 -2.51 -10.80 -5.87
CA ILE A 12 -2.27 -11.39 -4.55
C ILE A 12 -3.47 -11.17 -3.62
N VAL A 13 -4.02 -9.96 -3.62
CA VAL A 13 -5.16 -9.59 -2.76
C VAL A 13 -6.50 -10.04 -3.38
N GLY A 14 -6.51 -10.46 -4.65
CA GLY A 14 -7.72 -10.84 -5.38
C GLY A 14 -8.69 -9.67 -5.57
N THR A 15 -8.17 -8.45 -5.69
CA THR A 15 -8.98 -7.23 -5.82
C THR A 15 -8.64 -6.49 -7.11
N ALA A 16 -9.50 -5.55 -7.51
CA ALA A 16 -9.25 -4.73 -8.68
C ALA A 16 -8.00 -3.86 -8.48
N THR A 17 -7.15 -3.75 -9.50
CA THR A 17 -5.92 -2.95 -9.47
C THR A 17 -6.18 -1.50 -9.08
N GLU A 18 -7.32 -0.93 -9.46
CA GLU A 18 -7.76 0.40 -9.06
C GLU A 18 -7.95 0.55 -7.55
N THR A 19 -8.51 -0.48 -6.91
CA THR A 19 -8.72 -0.50 -5.45
C THR A 19 -7.38 -0.51 -4.71
N VAL A 20 -6.42 -1.31 -5.20
CA VAL A 20 -5.04 -1.31 -4.66
C VAL A 20 -4.37 0.06 -4.85
N ILE A 21 -4.50 0.66 -6.03
CA ILE A 21 -3.93 1.98 -6.33
C ILE A 21 -4.51 3.06 -5.41
N ARG A 22 -5.82 2.98 -5.15
CA ARG A 22 -6.51 3.88 -4.23
C ARG A 22 -5.94 3.74 -2.82
N PHE A 23 -5.87 2.52 -2.27
CA PHE A 23 -5.31 2.29 -0.94
C PHE A 23 -3.85 2.74 -0.81
N LEU A 24 -3.01 2.44 -1.81
CA LEU A 24 -1.62 2.91 -1.83
C LEU A 24 -1.54 4.44 -1.83
N SER A 25 -2.46 5.13 -2.50
CA SER A 25 -2.52 6.59 -2.50
C SER A 25 -2.99 7.15 -1.15
N GLU A 26 -3.95 6.49 -0.49
CA GLU A 26 -4.39 6.85 0.87
C GLU A 26 -3.24 6.67 1.88
N PHE A 27 -2.53 5.54 1.84
CA PHE A 27 -1.36 5.30 2.71
C PHE A 27 -0.21 6.28 2.45
N LYS A 28 -0.07 6.77 1.21
CA LYS A 28 0.90 7.82 0.87
C LYS A 28 0.47 9.18 1.42
N GLN A 29 -0.81 9.55 1.30
CA GLN A 29 -1.35 10.79 1.88
C GLN A 29 -1.16 10.83 3.40
N ASP A 30 -1.41 9.70 4.05
CA ASP A 30 -1.27 9.54 5.50
C ASP A 30 0.21 9.48 5.95
N LYS A 31 1.16 9.63 5.03
CA LYS A 31 2.61 9.53 5.26
C LYS A 31 3.04 8.21 5.91
N SER A 32 2.22 7.17 5.77
CA SER A 32 2.47 5.82 6.27
C SER A 32 3.44 5.07 5.35
N ILE A 33 3.35 5.30 4.03
CA ILE A 33 4.26 4.78 3.01
C ILE A 33 4.76 5.87 2.06
N ASP A 34 5.97 5.69 1.54
CA ASP A 34 6.53 6.42 0.40
C ASP A 34 6.46 5.54 -0.85
N LEU A 35 5.98 6.12 -1.94
CA LEU A 35 5.93 5.45 -3.23
C LEU A 35 6.96 6.09 -4.16
N LYS A 36 8.05 5.36 -4.42
CA LYS A 36 9.10 5.73 -5.38
C LYS A 36 8.97 4.87 -6.63
N GLY A 37 8.08 5.28 -7.54
CA GLY A 37 7.78 4.54 -8.77
C GLY A 37 7.13 3.19 -8.47
N ARG A 38 7.83 2.08 -8.77
CA ARG A 38 7.41 0.71 -8.43
C ARG A 38 7.85 0.26 -7.02
N LYS A 39 8.66 1.07 -6.32
CA LYS A 39 9.12 0.73 -4.96
C LYS A 39 8.20 1.33 -3.91
N ILE A 40 7.78 0.49 -2.98
CA ILE A 40 7.03 0.88 -1.78
C ILE A 40 8.02 0.88 -0.61
N ARG A 41 8.13 2.01 0.08
CA ARG A 41 8.93 2.15 1.29
C ARG A 41 8.00 2.49 2.44
N VAL A 42 7.95 1.63 3.45
CA VAL A 42 7.18 1.93 4.67
C VAL A 42 7.95 2.98 5.46
N ILE A 43 7.36 4.15 5.67
CA ILE A 43 7.97 5.22 6.48
C ILE A 43 7.53 5.08 7.93
N ASN A 44 6.26 4.73 8.16
CA ASN A 44 5.69 4.63 9.48
C ASN A 44 4.75 3.41 9.59
N ARG A 45 5.27 2.32 10.15
CA ARG A 45 4.52 1.07 10.31
C ARG A 45 3.37 1.21 11.31
N ALA A 46 3.53 1.99 12.39
CA ALA A 46 2.49 2.20 13.37
C ALA A 46 1.30 2.95 12.78
N ASN A 47 1.58 3.97 11.96
CA ASN A 47 0.53 4.70 11.27
C ASN A 47 -0.13 3.85 10.19
N LEU A 48 0.66 3.08 9.43
CA LEU A 48 0.12 2.14 8.44
C LEU A 48 -0.90 1.15 9.03
N VAL A 49 -0.61 0.57 10.20
CA VAL A 49 -1.52 -0.35 10.89
C VAL A 49 -2.80 0.36 11.34
N ARG A 50 -2.71 1.63 11.75
CA ARG A 50 -3.87 2.45 12.11
C ARG A 50 -4.72 2.79 10.88
N THR A 51 -4.12 3.27 9.80
CA THR A 51 -4.83 3.62 8.56
C THR A 51 -5.45 2.40 7.89
N ALA A 52 -4.76 1.25 7.93
CA ALA A 52 -5.27 0.00 7.37
C ALA A 52 -6.36 -0.66 8.22
N ASN A 53 -6.70 -0.08 9.37
CA ASN A 53 -7.73 -0.54 10.30
C ASN A 53 -7.68 -2.06 10.55
N ILE A 54 -6.48 -2.63 10.67
CA ILE A 54 -6.28 -4.10 10.83
C ILE A 54 -6.53 -4.56 12.27
N TYR A 55 -7.45 -3.90 12.97
CA TYR A 55 -7.98 -4.36 14.25
C TYR A 55 -9.46 -4.70 14.04
N ASP A 56 -9.69 -5.96 13.68
CA ASP A 56 -10.86 -6.76 14.05
C ASP A 56 -10.33 -8.03 14.74
#